data_AF-A0A7S3ZJK7-F1
#
_entry.id   AF-A0A7S3ZJK7-F1
#
_cell.length_a   1.000
_cell.length_b   1.000
_cell.length_c   1.000
_cell.angle_alpha   90.00
_cell.angle_beta   90.00
_cell.angle_gamma   90.00
#
_symmetry.space_group_name_H-M   'P 1'
#
loop_
_entity.id
_entity.type
_entity.pdbx_description
1 polymer ?
#
loop_
_entity_poly.entity_id
_entity_poly.type
_entity_poly.pdbx_seq_one_letter_code
_entity_poly.pdbx_strand_id
1 'polypeptide(L)'
;MGYCEICYAACEARYCAGCAPSAPAPSPQVVLKRESRLDGHSDRVYDVAWGSDDRLASVGQVGGFVWSIGEGKQLAPLDGDELMRVAWHGDSVITGSSLGKMQVCSPNDGRPKATLDTNQEDEVYGLESLTSNLAVGAGDTLQLWDVEKETCLKRETCVKSPNGIVFGGHRNPDQKSYVFSMARKGDILVAAVSDGTVRLNDARTLESVDSVDLHARRGNSAYAVAASSTSPLIASADQRGSVLLWDMRHMETPVAECANPGAVHALAFVDDLVVSAGADGRLRAHASKDLTVEASASVLNSILCVKAEGSRVASAGGTGKTISDAGIQLWRVAVEGGEPAVAGPTETRAEKRRKL
;
A
#
# COMPACT_ATOMS: atom_id res chain seq x y z
N MET A 1 21.75 10.51 26.50
CA MET A 1 22.24 11.68 27.26
C MET A 1 21.46 12.88 26.75
N GLY A 2 20.46 13.33 27.52
CA GLY A 2 19.64 14.49 27.14
C GLY A 2 20.38 15.78 27.45
N TYR A 3 20.57 16.64 26.46
CA TYR A 3 21.04 17.99 26.71
C TYR A 3 19.87 18.80 27.27
N CYS A 4 20.06 19.36 28.46
CA CYS A 4 19.11 20.22 29.13
C CYS A 4 19.02 21.57 28.39
N GLU A 5 17.85 21.93 27.86
CA GLU A 5 17.61 23.22 27.17
C GLU A 5 18.01 24.44 28.02
N ILE A 6 17.96 24.29 29.36
CA ILE A 6 18.36 25.32 30.32
C ILE A 6 19.87 25.64 30.21
N CYS A 7 20.71 24.66 29.85
CA CYS A 7 22.14 24.88 29.68
C CYS A 7 22.49 25.65 28.39
N TYR A 8 21.64 25.58 27.37
CA TYR A 8 21.89 26.25 26.07
C TYR A 8 21.63 27.76 26.17
N ALA A 9 20.52 28.16 26.80
CA ALA A 9 20.18 29.57 27.04
C ALA A 9 21.21 30.29 27.94
N ALA A 10 21.78 29.58 28.93
CA ALA A 10 22.85 30.10 29.77
C ALA A 10 24.20 30.25 29.03
N CYS A 11 24.38 29.52 27.91
CA CYS A 11 25.57 29.59 27.08
C CYS A 11 25.51 30.78 26.10
N GLU A 12 24.34 31.09 25.53
CA GLU A 12 24.13 32.25 24.64
C GLU A 12 24.52 33.59 25.30
N ALA A 13 24.25 33.75 26.60
CA ALA A 13 24.56 34.97 27.32
C ALA A 13 26.08 35.26 27.48
N ARG A 14 26.96 34.29 27.16
CA ARG A 14 28.43 34.43 27.28
C ARG A 14 29.15 34.73 25.97
N TYR A 15 28.50 34.62 24.81
CA TYR A 15 29.14 34.87 23.52
C TYR A 15 28.69 36.21 22.95
N CYS A 16 29.65 37.04 22.52
CA CYS A 16 29.36 38.20 21.66
C CYS A 16 28.61 37.68 20.42
N ALA A 17 27.63 38.43 19.90
CA ALA A 17 26.75 38.01 18.79
C ALA A 17 27.46 37.51 17.51
N GLY A 18 28.78 37.69 17.37
CA GLY A 18 29.61 37.15 16.30
C GLY A 18 30.35 35.82 16.59
N CYS A 19 30.22 35.25 17.78
CA CYS A 19 30.98 34.05 18.21
C CYS A 19 30.09 32.88 18.70
N ALA A 20 28.76 33.00 18.64
CA ALA A 20 27.87 31.89 18.98
C ALA A 20 28.01 30.80 17.91
N PRO A 21 28.36 29.54 18.26
CA PRO A 21 28.31 28.45 17.30
C PRO A 21 26.87 28.36 16.77
N SER A 22 26.70 28.36 15.45
CA SER A 22 25.39 28.18 14.82
C SER A 22 24.71 26.97 15.44
N ALA A 23 23.44 27.12 15.83
CA ALA A 23 22.65 26.00 16.34
C ALA A 23 22.83 24.80 15.38
N PRO A 24 23.11 23.59 15.90
CA PRO A 24 23.27 22.42 15.06
C PRO A 24 22.04 22.29 14.17
N ALA A 25 22.25 21.94 12.89
CA ALA A 25 21.15 21.73 11.97
C ALA A 25 20.14 20.75 12.60
N PRO A 26 18.82 21.02 12.47
CA PRO A 26 17.82 20.13 13.03
C PRO A 26 18.01 18.72 12.47
N SER A 27 17.84 17.72 13.33
CA SER A 27 17.90 16.31 12.91
C SER A 27 16.92 16.07 11.76
N PRO A 28 17.28 15.21 10.79
CA PRO A 28 16.37 14.83 9.72
C PRO A 28 15.05 14.31 10.27
N GLN A 29 13.94 14.85 9.75
CA GLN A 29 12.58 14.45 10.07
C GLN A 29 11.85 14.02 8.81
N VAL A 30 11.21 12.86 8.88
CA VAL A 30 10.28 12.44 7.84
C VAL A 30 9.04 13.32 7.89
N VAL A 31 8.56 13.74 6.72
CA VAL A 31 7.32 14.49 6.55
C VAL A 31 6.46 13.87 5.46
N LEU A 32 5.14 13.93 5.66
CA LEU A 32 4.14 13.58 4.64
C LEU A 32 3.64 14.88 4.01
N LYS A 33 4.30 15.29 2.92
CA LYS A 33 3.95 16.52 2.21
C LYS A 33 2.77 16.27 1.28
N ARG A 34 1.66 16.97 1.49
CA ARG A 34 0.51 16.94 0.60
C ARG A 34 0.86 17.63 -0.73
N GLU A 35 0.67 16.96 -1.87
CA GLU A 35 0.98 17.51 -3.19
C GLU A 35 -0.26 18.04 -3.91
N SER A 36 -1.22 17.16 -4.19
CA SER A 36 -2.43 17.50 -4.95
C SER A 36 -3.56 16.54 -4.62
N ARG A 37 -4.80 16.95 -4.91
CA ARG A 37 -6.00 16.13 -4.76
C ARG A 37 -6.60 15.89 -6.14
N LEU A 38 -7.01 14.66 -6.40
CA LEU A 38 -7.76 14.31 -7.61
C LEU A 38 -9.23 14.18 -7.22
N ASP A 39 -10.03 15.10 -7.74
CA ASP A 39 -11.47 15.18 -7.51
C ASP A 39 -12.22 14.70 -8.76
N GLY A 40 -13.31 13.95 -8.54
CA GLY A 40 -14.16 13.45 -9.63
C GLY A 40 -14.99 12.22 -9.27
N HIS A 41 -14.55 11.44 -8.29
CA HIS A 41 -15.39 10.39 -7.69
C HIS A 41 -16.56 11.01 -6.92
N SER A 42 -17.75 10.43 -7.07
CA SER A 42 -18.97 10.88 -6.38
C SER A 42 -19.27 10.09 -5.11
N ASP A 43 -18.51 9.02 -4.86
CA ASP A 43 -18.73 8.07 -3.77
C ASP A 43 -17.39 7.37 -3.44
N ARG A 44 -17.38 6.39 -2.53
CA ARG A 44 -16.18 5.72 -2.00
C ARG A 44 -15.24 5.28 -3.12
N VAL A 45 -13.98 5.64 -2.96
CA VAL A 45 -12.87 5.10 -3.76
C VAL A 45 -12.30 3.90 -3.02
N TYR A 46 -12.39 2.71 -3.64
CA TYR A 46 -11.98 1.45 -3.04
C TYR A 46 -10.51 1.14 -3.26
N ASP A 47 -9.97 1.49 -4.43
CA ASP A 47 -8.58 1.18 -4.77
C ASP A 47 -7.99 2.18 -5.77
N VAL A 48 -6.66 2.26 -5.76
CA VAL A 48 -5.87 3.02 -6.73
C VAL A 48 -4.67 2.20 -7.16
N ALA A 49 -4.12 2.47 -8.34
CA ALA A 49 -2.90 1.82 -8.82
C ALA A 49 -2.07 2.78 -9.66
N TRP A 50 -0.78 2.87 -9.33
CA TRP A 50 0.20 3.62 -10.11
C TRP A 50 0.48 2.91 -11.43
N GLY A 51 0.45 3.68 -12.51
CA GLY A 51 0.84 3.23 -13.85
C GLY A 51 2.08 3.97 -14.32
N SER A 52 2.61 3.56 -15.47
CA SER A 52 3.69 4.30 -16.13
C SER A 52 3.24 5.67 -16.61
N ASP A 53 4.20 6.49 -17.03
CA ASP A 53 3.97 7.75 -17.75
C ASP A 53 3.08 8.75 -16.98
N ASP A 54 3.32 8.85 -15.67
CA ASP A 54 2.65 9.82 -14.81
C ASP A 54 1.13 9.59 -14.71
N ARG A 55 0.73 8.32 -14.78
CA ARG A 55 -0.67 7.89 -14.68
C ARG A 55 -0.98 7.21 -13.35
N LEU A 56 -2.24 7.38 -12.95
CA LEU A 56 -2.85 6.64 -11.85
C LEU A 56 -4.20 6.12 -12.32
N ALA A 57 -4.57 4.90 -11.94
CA ALA A 57 -5.92 4.39 -12.09
C ALA A 57 -6.60 4.38 -10.72
N SER A 58 -7.91 4.56 -10.69
CA SER A 58 -8.71 4.51 -9.46
C SER A 58 -10.08 3.93 -9.73
N VAL A 59 -10.62 3.22 -8.76
CA VAL A 59 -11.94 2.59 -8.85
C VAL A 59 -12.70 2.71 -7.52
N GLY A 60 -14.02 2.66 -7.60
CA GLY A 60 -14.88 2.83 -6.44
C GLY A 60 -16.30 2.34 -6.67
N GLN A 61 -17.20 2.83 -5.82
CA GLN A 61 -18.63 2.49 -5.86
C GLN A 61 -19.27 2.79 -7.23
N VAL A 62 -18.83 3.87 -7.88
CA VAL A 62 -19.37 4.35 -9.16
C VAL A 62 -18.22 4.41 -10.18
N GLY A 63 -17.92 3.25 -10.79
CA GLY A 63 -16.88 3.12 -11.80
C GLY A 63 -15.49 3.55 -11.33
N GLY A 64 -14.73 4.15 -12.24
CA GLY A 64 -13.37 4.58 -11.99
C GLY A 64 -12.87 5.59 -13.02
N PHE A 65 -11.59 5.93 -12.89
CA PHE A 65 -10.92 6.86 -13.79
C PHE A 65 -9.44 6.50 -13.94
N VAL A 66 -8.89 6.82 -15.10
CA VAL A 66 -7.45 6.98 -15.33
C VAL A 66 -7.13 8.47 -15.29
N TRP A 67 -6.08 8.84 -14.56
CA TRP A 67 -5.66 10.21 -14.29
C TRP A 67 -4.29 10.50 -14.88
N SER A 68 -4.06 11.74 -15.30
CA SER A 68 -2.72 12.33 -15.42
C SER A 68 -2.41 13.07 -14.13
N ILE A 69 -1.28 12.73 -13.52
CA ILE A 69 -0.91 13.22 -12.19
C ILE A 69 -0.33 14.63 -12.26
N GLY A 70 0.55 14.90 -13.22
CA GLY A 70 1.18 16.18 -13.47
C GLY A 70 0.19 17.22 -13.99
N GLU A 71 -0.80 16.81 -14.78
CA GLU A 71 -1.90 17.71 -15.20
C GLU A 71 -3.03 17.81 -14.17
N GLY A 72 -3.15 16.83 -13.27
CA GLY A 72 -4.22 16.76 -12.27
C GLY A 72 -5.61 16.58 -12.89
N LYS A 73 -5.73 15.80 -13.97
CA LYS A 73 -6.98 15.66 -14.76
C LYS A 73 -7.32 14.22 -15.05
N GLN A 74 -8.61 13.98 -15.26
CA GLN A 74 -9.15 12.72 -15.78
C GLN A 74 -8.77 12.58 -17.25
N LEU A 75 -8.15 11.45 -17.61
CA LEU A 75 -7.84 11.07 -18.98
C LEU A 75 -8.96 10.23 -19.59
N ALA A 76 -9.44 9.23 -18.83
CA ALA A 76 -10.46 8.30 -19.29
C ALA A 76 -11.35 7.82 -18.13
N PRO A 77 -12.66 7.63 -18.35
CA PRO A 77 -13.53 6.93 -17.39
C PRO A 77 -13.27 5.42 -17.43
N LEU A 78 -13.56 4.70 -16.35
CA LEU A 78 -13.61 3.25 -16.29
C LEU A 78 -15.02 2.84 -15.88
N ASP A 79 -15.82 2.40 -16.85
CA ASP A 79 -17.23 2.09 -16.62
C ASP A 79 -17.37 0.76 -15.86
N GLY A 80 -18.26 0.73 -14.87
CA GLY A 80 -18.58 -0.47 -14.11
C GLY A 80 -19.36 -0.14 -12.84
N ASP A 81 -20.28 -1.02 -12.48
CA ASP A 81 -20.99 -0.94 -11.21
C ASP A 81 -20.10 -1.54 -10.12
N GLU A 82 -19.78 -0.75 -9.09
CA GLU A 82 -18.99 -1.15 -7.92
C GLU A 82 -17.69 -1.90 -8.25
N LEU A 83 -16.69 -1.12 -8.66
CA LEU A 83 -15.35 -1.60 -8.95
C LEU A 83 -14.50 -1.60 -7.68
N MET A 84 -14.06 -2.79 -7.26
CA MET A 84 -13.44 -3.05 -5.96
C MET A 84 -11.92 -2.95 -5.99
N ARG A 85 -11.29 -3.35 -7.11
CA ARG A 85 -9.81 -3.38 -7.25
C ARG A 85 -9.36 -2.91 -8.61
N VAL A 86 -8.17 -2.33 -8.67
CA VAL A 86 -7.55 -1.90 -9.91
C VAL A 86 -6.05 -2.22 -9.92
N ALA A 87 -5.55 -2.63 -11.07
CA ALA A 87 -4.11 -2.84 -11.28
C ALA A 87 -3.71 -2.46 -12.70
N TRP A 88 -2.44 -2.13 -12.89
CA TRP A 88 -1.84 -2.03 -14.22
C TRP A 88 -1.18 -3.35 -14.56
N HIS A 89 -1.37 -3.84 -15.78
CA HIS A 89 -0.68 -5.00 -16.32
C HIS A 89 -0.28 -4.73 -17.77
N GLY A 90 1.01 -4.56 -18.02
CA GLY A 90 1.51 -3.96 -19.26
C GLY A 90 0.87 -2.59 -19.51
N ASP A 91 0.40 -2.35 -20.73
CA ASP A 91 -0.26 -1.10 -21.14
C ASP A 91 -1.79 -1.09 -20.88
N SER A 92 -2.31 -2.03 -20.10
CA SER A 92 -3.74 -2.14 -19.80
C SER A 92 -4.04 -1.93 -18.33
N VAL A 93 -5.23 -1.40 -18.06
CA VAL A 93 -5.79 -1.28 -16.71
C VAL A 93 -6.74 -2.45 -16.50
N ILE A 94 -6.54 -3.20 -15.42
CA ILE A 94 -7.42 -4.28 -15.01
C ILE A 94 -8.30 -3.79 -13.88
N THR A 95 -9.62 -3.86 -14.05
CA THR A 95 -10.59 -3.58 -12.99
C THR A 95 -11.21 -4.89 -12.52
N GLY A 96 -11.53 -5.00 -11.22
CA GLY A 96 -12.26 -6.12 -10.64
C GLY A 96 -13.49 -5.63 -9.89
N SER A 97 -14.65 -6.26 -10.08
CA SER A 97 -15.93 -5.83 -9.52
C SER A 97 -16.33 -6.56 -8.24
N SER A 98 -17.43 -6.14 -7.63
CA SER A 98 -18.06 -6.85 -6.51
C SER A 98 -18.73 -8.19 -6.89
N LEU A 99 -18.79 -8.52 -8.19
CA LEU A 99 -19.45 -9.73 -8.71
C LEU A 99 -18.47 -10.65 -9.46
N GLY A 100 -17.20 -10.67 -9.04
CA GLY A 100 -16.19 -11.56 -9.59
C GLY A 100 -15.83 -11.33 -11.07
N LYS A 101 -16.26 -10.23 -11.68
CA LYS A 101 -15.90 -9.88 -13.06
C LYS A 101 -14.66 -9.01 -13.07
N MET A 102 -13.75 -9.29 -13.98
CA MET A 102 -12.66 -8.38 -14.30
C MET A 102 -12.78 -7.87 -15.73
N GLN A 103 -12.39 -6.62 -15.95
CA GLN A 103 -12.28 -6.04 -17.29
C GLN A 103 -10.84 -5.63 -17.57
N VAL A 104 -10.41 -5.88 -18.81
CA VAL A 104 -9.14 -5.40 -19.34
C VAL A 104 -9.43 -4.14 -20.15
N CYS A 105 -9.05 -2.97 -19.67
CA CYS A 105 -9.41 -1.69 -20.25
C CYS A 105 -8.22 -0.98 -20.90
N SER A 106 -8.51 -0.24 -21.96
CA SER A 106 -7.58 0.74 -22.54
C SER A 106 -7.45 1.94 -21.59
N PRO A 107 -6.24 2.33 -21.18
CA PRO A 107 -6.06 3.49 -20.29
C PRO A 107 -6.29 4.84 -20.99
N ASN A 108 -6.36 4.87 -22.33
CA ASN A 108 -6.47 6.10 -23.10
C ASN A 108 -7.91 6.58 -23.29
N ASP A 109 -8.86 5.64 -23.34
CA ASP A 109 -10.27 5.93 -23.59
C ASP A 109 -11.22 5.15 -22.67
N GLY A 110 -10.68 4.29 -21.79
CA GLY A 110 -11.45 3.57 -20.78
C GLY A 110 -12.15 2.32 -21.29
N ARG A 111 -12.12 2.09 -22.60
CA ARG A 111 -12.96 1.06 -23.22
C ARG A 111 -12.48 -0.34 -22.83
N PRO A 112 -13.40 -1.26 -22.47
CA PRO A 112 -13.05 -2.65 -22.23
C PRO A 112 -12.63 -3.32 -23.54
N LYS A 113 -11.47 -3.98 -23.51
CA LYS A 113 -10.92 -4.83 -24.57
C LYS A 113 -11.31 -6.29 -24.38
N ALA A 114 -11.39 -6.74 -23.13
CA ALA A 114 -11.74 -8.10 -22.75
C ALA A 114 -12.45 -8.14 -21.39
N THR A 115 -13.19 -9.22 -21.15
CA THR A 115 -13.84 -9.53 -19.88
C THR A 115 -13.35 -10.89 -19.40
N LEU A 116 -12.78 -10.92 -18.19
CA LEU A 116 -12.28 -12.14 -17.55
C LEU A 116 -13.22 -12.50 -16.40
N ASP A 117 -13.76 -13.72 -16.45
CA ASP A 117 -14.69 -14.22 -15.43
C ASP A 117 -13.95 -15.07 -14.40
N THR A 118 -13.92 -14.62 -13.15
CA THR A 118 -13.27 -15.42 -12.08
C THR A 118 -14.07 -16.67 -11.74
N ASN A 119 -15.28 -16.85 -12.28
CA ASN A 119 -16.27 -17.85 -11.89
C ASN A 119 -16.55 -17.81 -10.38
N GLN A 120 -16.52 -16.61 -9.80
CA GLN A 120 -16.91 -16.32 -8.43
C GLN A 120 -18.07 -15.35 -8.48
N GLU A 121 -19.00 -15.49 -7.54
CA GLU A 121 -20.13 -14.56 -7.37
C GLU A 121 -19.81 -13.47 -6.33
N ASP A 122 -18.66 -13.61 -5.66
CA ASP A 122 -18.15 -12.71 -4.63
C ASP A 122 -17.12 -11.71 -5.21
N GLU A 123 -16.72 -10.73 -4.40
CA GLU A 123 -15.90 -9.62 -4.85
C GLU A 123 -14.47 -10.02 -5.26
N VAL A 124 -13.92 -9.29 -6.24
CA VAL A 124 -12.47 -9.26 -6.48
C VAL A 124 -11.84 -8.36 -5.42
N TYR A 125 -11.16 -8.96 -4.45
CA TYR A 125 -10.53 -8.27 -3.32
C TYR A 125 -9.01 -8.15 -3.47
N GLY A 126 -8.38 -8.78 -4.45
CA GLY A 126 -6.96 -8.62 -4.70
C GLY A 126 -6.63 -8.67 -6.18
N LEU A 127 -5.84 -7.71 -6.64
CA LEU A 127 -5.20 -7.73 -7.97
C LEU A 127 -3.74 -7.35 -7.79
N GLU A 128 -2.83 -8.25 -8.17
CA GLU A 128 -1.39 -8.02 -8.09
C GLU A 128 -0.74 -8.42 -9.42
N SER A 129 -0.10 -7.44 -10.07
CA SER A 129 0.62 -7.71 -11.32
C SER A 129 1.92 -8.47 -11.03
N LEU A 130 2.05 -9.62 -11.68
CA LEU A 130 3.30 -10.37 -11.76
C LEU A 130 4.01 -10.00 -13.06
N THR A 131 5.19 -10.60 -13.30
CA THR A 131 5.98 -10.29 -14.51
C THR A 131 5.26 -10.64 -15.81
N SER A 132 4.54 -11.76 -15.84
CA SER A 132 3.86 -12.26 -17.06
C SER A 132 2.39 -12.61 -16.84
N ASN A 133 1.95 -12.63 -15.59
CA ASN A 133 0.64 -13.08 -15.19
C ASN A 133 0.03 -12.07 -14.21
N LEU A 134 -1.24 -12.25 -13.91
CA LEU A 134 -1.96 -11.52 -12.87
C LEU A 134 -2.37 -12.48 -11.76
N ALA A 135 -2.03 -12.16 -10.52
CA ALA A 135 -2.60 -12.84 -9.36
C ALA A 135 -3.89 -12.15 -8.94
N VAL A 136 -4.93 -12.95 -8.69
CA VAL A 136 -6.29 -12.45 -8.44
C VAL A 136 -6.85 -13.16 -7.20
N GLY A 137 -7.22 -12.37 -6.19
CA GLY A 137 -8.03 -12.82 -5.05
C GLY A 137 -9.49 -12.51 -5.32
N ALA A 138 -10.31 -13.53 -5.56
CA ALA A 138 -11.74 -13.39 -5.85
C ALA A 138 -12.53 -14.35 -4.98
N GLY A 139 -13.43 -13.82 -4.15
CA GLY A 139 -14.09 -14.62 -3.13
C GLY A 139 -13.09 -15.34 -2.21
N ASP A 140 -13.25 -16.65 -2.08
CA ASP A 140 -12.33 -17.54 -1.37
C ASP A 140 -11.28 -18.18 -2.28
N THR A 141 -11.06 -17.66 -3.48
CA THR A 141 -10.10 -18.22 -4.43
C THR A 141 -8.91 -17.31 -4.65
N LEU A 142 -7.74 -17.93 -4.77
CA LEU A 142 -6.54 -17.33 -5.34
C LEU A 142 -6.36 -17.89 -6.76
N GLN A 143 -6.26 -17.01 -7.74
CA GLN A 143 -6.20 -17.37 -9.15
C GLN A 143 -4.98 -16.75 -9.84
N LEU A 144 -4.44 -17.46 -10.82
CA LEU A 144 -3.35 -17.01 -11.68
C LEU A 144 -3.87 -16.90 -13.11
N TRP A 145 -3.72 -15.73 -13.69
CA TRP A 145 -4.27 -15.40 -15.00
C TRP A 145 -3.19 -15.03 -16.00
N ASP A 146 -3.32 -15.54 -17.21
CA ASP A 146 -2.67 -14.99 -18.41
C ASP A 146 -3.67 -14.01 -19.03
N VAL A 147 -3.38 -12.72 -18.89
CA VAL A 147 -4.29 -11.64 -19.32
C VAL A 147 -4.34 -11.55 -20.84
N GLU A 148 -3.21 -11.77 -21.52
CA GLU A 148 -3.14 -11.69 -22.99
C GLU A 148 -3.90 -12.85 -23.66
N LYS A 149 -3.84 -14.04 -23.07
CA LYS A 149 -4.59 -15.21 -23.54
C LYS A 149 -6.03 -15.25 -23.02
N GLU A 150 -6.39 -14.36 -22.10
CA GLU A 150 -7.69 -14.34 -21.43
C GLU A 150 -8.00 -15.67 -20.72
N THR A 151 -7.00 -16.28 -20.09
CA THR A 151 -7.14 -17.61 -19.46
C THR A 151 -6.74 -17.65 -18.00
N CYS A 152 -7.57 -18.32 -17.19
CA CYS A 152 -7.23 -18.72 -15.83
C CYS A 152 -6.30 -19.93 -15.91
N LEU A 153 -5.02 -19.75 -15.58
CA LEU A 153 -4.00 -20.80 -15.60
C LEU A 153 -4.14 -21.74 -14.40
N LYS A 154 -4.51 -21.19 -13.24
CA LYS A 154 -4.58 -21.91 -11.98
C LYS A 154 -5.58 -21.24 -11.04
N ARG A 155 -6.29 -22.06 -10.27
CA ARG A 155 -7.20 -21.63 -9.21
C ARG A 155 -6.98 -22.52 -7.99
N GLU A 156 -6.85 -21.91 -6.84
CA GLU A 156 -6.74 -22.56 -5.54
C GLU A 156 -7.79 -21.97 -4.59
N THR A 157 -8.52 -22.82 -3.89
CA THR A 157 -9.49 -22.39 -2.88
C THR A 157 -8.77 -22.20 -1.54
N CYS A 158 -8.94 -21.03 -0.95
CA CYS A 158 -8.45 -20.68 0.38
C CYS A 158 -9.31 -21.38 1.44
N VAL A 159 -8.91 -22.59 1.81
CA VAL A 159 -9.53 -23.31 2.94
C VAL A 159 -9.20 -22.58 4.25
N LYS A 160 -10.18 -22.45 5.14
CA LYS A 160 -10.00 -21.83 6.47
C LYS A 160 -8.90 -22.56 7.26
N SER A 161 -7.97 -21.79 7.84
CA SER A 161 -6.94 -22.33 8.72
C SER A 161 -7.54 -22.97 9.99
N PRO A 162 -6.90 -24.00 10.60
CA PRO A 162 -7.32 -24.56 11.88
C PRO A 162 -7.46 -23.53 13.01
N ASN A 163 -6.59 -22.52 13.02
CA ASN A 163 -6.61 -21.41 13.99
C ASN A 163 -7.37 -20.18 13.44
N GLY A 164 -7.94 -20.29 12.24
CA GLY A 164 -8.60 -19.21 11.52
C GLY A 164 -9.96 -18.86 12.11
N ILE A 165 -10.26 -17.56 12.15
CA ILE A 165 -11.57 -17.06 12.56
C ILE A 165 -12.58 -17.15 11.41
N VAL A 166 -13.87 -17.00 11.71
CA VAL A 166 -14.92 -16.85 10.69
C VAL A 166 -15.27 -15.38 10.56
N PHE A 167 -15.00 -14.81 9.39
CA PHE A 167 -15.39 -13.44 9.04
C PHE A 167 -16.84 -13.39 8.52
N GLY A 168 -17.52 -12.25 8.70
CA GLY A 168 -18.82 -11.96 8.06
C GLY A 168 -20.06 -12.47 8.81
N GLY A 169 -19.91 -13.42 9.74
CA GLY A 169 -21.02 -13.94 10.54
C GLY A 169 -22.18 -14.43 9.65
N HIS A 170 -23.39 -13.91 9.87
CA HIS A 170 -24.58 -14.27 9.08
C HIS A 170 -24.47 -13.93 7.57
N ARG A 171 -23.57 -13.01 7.19
CA ARG A 171 -23.31 -12.66 5.77
C ARG A 171 -22.37 -13.64 5.07
N ASN A 172 -21.76 -14.56 5.82
CA ASN A 172 -20.88 -15.59 5.32
C ASN A 172 -21.34 -16.97 5.84
N PRO A 173 -22.53 -17.43 5.43
CA PRO A 173 -23.12 -18.67 5.94
C PRO A 173 -22.25 -19.90 5.64
N ASP A 174 -21.51 -19.87 4.52
CA ASP A 174 -20.61 -20.94 4.09
C ASP A 174 -19.22 -20.89 4.77
N GLN A 175 -18.98 -19.89 5.63
CA GLN A 175 -17.72 -19.71 6.36
C GLN A 175 -16.49 -19.65 5.44
N LYS A 176 -16.66 -19.08 4.24
CA LYS A 176 -15.58 -18.83 3.26
C LYS A 176 -14.48 -17.97 3.86
N SER A 177 -13.23 -18.20 3.41
CA SER A 177 -12.07 -17.41 3.79
C SER A 177 -11.61 -16.56 2.62
N TYR A 178 -11.91 -15.26 2.68
CA TYR A 178 -11.71 -14.32 1.58
C TYR A 178 -10.29 -13.75 1.55
N VAL A 179 -9.74 -13.53 0.36
CA VAL A 179 -8.41 -12.92 0.18
C VAL A 179 -8.55 -11.40 0.08
N PHE A 180 -8.38 -10.66 1.17
CA PHE A 180 -8.67 -9.22 1.21
C PHE A 180 -7.62 -8.30 0.59
N SER A 181 -6.36 -8.73 0.60
CA SER A 181 -5.24 -7.95 0.10
C SER A 181 -4.12 -8.88 -0.35
N MET A 182 -3.37 -8.46 -1.36
CA MET A 182 -2.19 -9.17 -1.84
C MET A 182 -1.03 -8.20 -2.05
N ALA A 183 0.19 -8.72 -1.92
CA ALA A 183 1.42 -8.03 -2.29
C ALA A 183 2.45 -9.06 -2.74
N ARG A 184 3.38 -8.68 -3.63
CA ARG A 184 4.44 -9.57 -4.08
C ARG A 184 5.81 -9.17 -3.58
N LYS A 185 6.64 -10.18 -3.27
CA LYS A 185 8.07 -10.04 -3.04
C LYS A 185 8.86 -11.11 -3.78
N GLY A 186 9.50 -10.70 -4.88
CA GLY A 186 10.16 -11.65 -5.78
C GLY A 186 9.14 -12.65 -6.33
N ASP A 187 9.40 -13.94 -6.09
CA ASP A 187 8.56 -15.06 -6.51
C ASP A 187 7.54 -15.48 -5.42
N ILE A 188 7.40 -14.71 -4.34
CA ILE A 188 6.43 -14.98 -3.28
C ILE A 188 5.27 -13.99 -3.38
N LEU A 189 4.06 -14.52 -3.43
CA LEU A 189 2.83 -13.78 -3.23
C LEU A 189 2.42 -13.87 -1.75
N VAL A 190 2.14 -12.73 -1.16
CA VAL A 190 1.68 -12.60 0.23
C VAL A 190 0.21 -12.22 0.20
N ALA A 191 -0.63 -12.98 0.89
CA ALA A 191 -2.08 -12.77 0.95
C ALA A 191 -2.55 -12.54 2.38
N ALA A 192 -3.30 -11.47 2.61
CA ALA A 192 -4.07 -11.26 3.84
C ALA A 192 -5.44 -11.93 3.68
N VAL A 193 -5.78 -12.84 4.60
CA VAL A 193 -6.99 -13.63 4.51
C VAL A 193 -7.94 -13.27 5.65
N SER A 194 -9.24 -13.30 5.36
CA SER A 194 -10.31 -12.95 6.31
C SER A 194 -10.34 -13.86 7.55
N ASP A 195 -9.74 -15.05 7.47
CA ASP A 195 -9.58 -15.95 8.62
C ASP A 195 -8.50 -15.49 9.61
N GLY A 196 -7.82 -14.37 9.33
CA GLY A 196 -6.76 -13.83 10.18
C GLY A 196 -5.37 -14.36 9.85
N THR A 197 -5.23 -15.18 8.81
CA THR A 197 -3.92 -15.64 8.37
C THR A 197 -3.29 -14.69 7.36
N VAL A 198 -1.96 -14.64 7.37
CA VAL A 198 -1.14 -14.09 6.29
C VAL A 198 -0.43 -15.27 5.65
N ARG A 199 -0.75 -15.54 4.39
CA ARG A 199 -0.26 -16.70 3.65
C ARG A 199 0.79 -16.29 2.64
N LEU A 200 1.86 -17.08 2.54
CA LEU A 200 2.93 -16.91 1.59
C LEU A 200 2.82 -18.06 0.58
N ASN A 201 2.64 -17.73 -0.68
CA ASN A 201 2.45 -18.66 -1.77
C ASN A 201 3.52 -18.43 -2.84
N ASP A 202 3.94 -19.48 -3.54
CA ASP A 202 4.74 -19.32 -4.76
C ASP A 202 3.89 -18.59 -5.81
N ALA A 203 4.39 -17.48 -6.35
CA ALA A 203 3.63 -16.62 -7.25
C ALA A 203 3.36 -17.25 -8.62
N ARG A 204 4.08 -18.33 -8.97
CA ARG A 204 3.97 -19.01 -10.26
C ARG A 204 3.08 -20.25 -10.18
N THR A 205 3.09 -20.97 -9.05
CA THR A 205 2.31 -22.21 -8.86
C THR A 205 1.09 -22.03 -7.96
N LEU A 206 1.04 -20.94 -7.18
CA LEU A 206 0.12 -20.68 -6.07
C LEU A 206 0.27 -21.66 -4.89
N GLU A 207 1.27 -22.53 -4.90
CA GLU A 207 1.51 -23.49 -3.83
C GLU A 207 1.87 -22.77 -2.53
N SER A 208 1.38 -23.29 -1.40
CA SER A 208 1.68 -22.74 -0.08
C SER A 208 3.16 -22.94 0.24
N VAL A 209 3.83 -21.85 0.61
CA VAL A 209 5.23 -21.84 1.05
C VAL A 209 5.30 -21.74 2.57
N ASP A 210 4.57 -20.80 3.15
CA ASP A 210 4.52 -20.57 4.60
C ASP A 210 3.24 -19.83 4.99
N SER A 211 2.92 -19.76 6.28
CA SER A 211 1.80 -18.97 6.78
C SER A 211 1.99 -18.56 8.23
N VAL A 212 1.53 -17.36 8.57
CA VAL A 212 1.42 -16.90 9.95
C VAL A 212 -0.02 -16.58 10.31
N ASP A 213 -0.40 -16.81 11.56
CA ASP A 213 -1.78 -16.73 12.03
C ASP A 213 -1.93 -15.88 13.30
N LEU A 214 -0.95 -15.00 13.60
CA LEU A 214 -0.96 -14.22 14.83
C LEU A 214 -2.19 -13.30 14.93
N HIS A 215 -2.69 -12.75 13.82
CA HIS A 215 -3.96 -11.99 13.82
C HIS A 215 -5.14 -12.91 14.17
N ALA A 216 -5.21 -14.10 13.58
CA ALA A 216 -6.23 -15.11 13.88
C ALA A 216 -6.21 -15.55 15.36
N ARG A 217 -5.02 -15.82 15.92
CA ARG A 217 -4.84 -16.15 17.35
C ARG A 217 -5.25 -15.00 18.28
N ARG A 218 -5.23 -13.76 17.78
CA ARG A 218 -5.76 -12.56 18.47
C ARG A 218 -7.25 -12.31 18.20
N GLY A 219 -7.92 -13.20 17.45
CA GLY A 219 -9.33 -13.11 17.13
C GLY A 219 -9.65 -12.12 16.01
N ASN A 220 -8.68 -11.78 15.16
CA ASN A 220 -8.80 -10.71 14.18
C ASN A 220 -8.57 -11.16 12.73
N SER A 221 -9.40 -10.62 11.82
CA SER A 221 -9.24 -10.77 10.37
C SER A 221 -8.05 -9.95 9.89
N ALA A 222 -7.22 -10.50 9.00
CA ALA A 222 -6.15 -9.77 8.35
C ALA A 222 -6.73 -8.99 7.16
N TYR A 223 -6.57 -7.68 7.15
CA TYR A 223 -7.18 -6.79 6.14
C TYR A 223 -6.18 -6.37 5.06
N ALA A 224 -4.94 -6.09 5.44
CA ALA A 224 -3.96 -5.52 4.54
C ALA A 224 -2.61 -6.22 4.68
N VAL A 225 -1.89 -6.31 3.56
CA VAL A 225 -0.48 -6.69 3.50
C VAL A 225 0.28 -5.75 2.58
N ALA A 226 1.56 -5.56 2.86
CA ALA A 226 2.50 -4.87 1.97
C ALA A 226 3.86 -5.54 2.04
N ALA A 227 4.65 -5.45 0.97
CA ALA A 227 5.99 -5.98 0.89
C ALA A 227 7.00 -4.87 0.57
N SER A 228 8.12 -4.85 1.29
CA SER A 228 9.23 -3.95 0.96
C SER A 228 9.90 -4.39 -0.34
N SER A 229 10.25 -3.44 -1.21
CA SER A 229 11.02 -3.69 -2.43
C SER A 229 12.53 -3.79 -2.20
N THR A 230 13.03 -3.29 -1.06
CA THR A 230 14.46 -3.14 -0.76
C THR A 230 14.98 -4.07 0.33
N SER A 231 14.13 -4.43 1.30
CA SER A 231 14.48 -5.25 2.46
C SER A 231 13.75 -6.61 2.42
N PRO A 232 14.04 -7.62 3.26
CA PRO A 232 13.26 -8.86 3.33
C PRO A 232 11.91 -8.71 4.05
N LEU A 233 11.49 -7.49 4.39
CA LEU A 233 10.34 -7.26 5.27
C LEU A 233 8.99 -7.33 4.55
N ILE A 234 7.97 -7.78 5.29
CA ILE A 234 6.55 -7.64 4.95
C ILE A 234 5.80 -7.08 6.14
N ALA A 235 4.73 -6.34 5.89
CA ALA A 235 3.84 -5.82 6.92
C ALA A 235 2.44 -6.40 6.73
N SER A 236 1.74 -6.65 7.82
CA SER A 236 0.33 -7.05 7.81
C SER A 236 -0.46 -6.26 8.85
N ALA A 237 -1.74 -6.05 8.59
CA ALA A 237 -2.60 -5.35 9.54
C ALA A 237 -4.03 -5.90 9.61
N ASP A 238 -4.71 -5.58 10.71
CA ASP A 238 -5.99 -6.21 11.07
C ASP A 238 -7.16 -5.24 11.32
N GLN A 239 -8.32 -5.84 11.54
CA GLN A 239 -9.59 -5.15 11.82
C GLN A 239 -9.63 -4.36 13.13
N ARG A 240 -8.65 -4.53 14.03
CA ARG A 240 -8.55 -3.82 15.32
C ARG A 240 -7.41 -2.82 15.36
N GLY A 241 -6.66 -2.68 14.27
CA GLY A 241 -5.61 -1.69 14.11
C GLY A 241 -4.22 -2.18 14.42
N SER A 242 -4.03 -3.49 14.68
CA SER A 242 -2.69 -4.05 14.82
C SER A 242 -1.96 -3.98 13.50
N VAL A 243 -0.72 -3.50 13.51
CA VAL A 243 0.22 -3.59 12.40
C VAL A 243 1.40 -4.44 12.89
N LEU A 244 1.70 -5.50 12.16
CA LEU A 244 2.77 -6.44 12.44
C LEU A 244 3.79 -6.38 11.31
N LEU A 245 5.07 -6.28 11.66
CA LEU A 245 6.18 -6.31 10.73
C LEU A 245 6.92 -7.63 10.87
N TRP A 246 7.22 -8.28 9.75
CA TRP A 246 7.81 -9.61 9.69
C TRP A 246 9.07 -9.60 8.83
N ASP A 247 10.07 -10.39 9.22
CA ASP A 247 11.20 -10.73 8.36
C ASP A 247 10.90 -12.07 7.67
N MET A 248 10.83 -12.09 6.33
CA MET A 248 10.55 -13.32 5.57
C MET A 248 11.61 -14.41 5.73
N ARG A 249 12.77 -14.09 6.31
CA ARG A 249 13.79 -15.08 6.67
C ARG A 249 13.42 -15.86 7.94
N HIS A 250 12.58 -15.28 8.80
CA HIS A 250 12.19 -15.81 10.10
C HIS A 250 10.75 -15.40 10.45
N MET A 251 9.77 -16.13 9.93
CA MET A 251 8.34 -15.78 10.06
C MET A 251 7.70 -16.16 11.41
N GLU A 252 8.45 -16.74 12.34
CA GLU A 252 7.91 -17.27 13.61
C GLU A 252 7.31 -16.17 14.51
N THR A 253 7.94 -14.98 14.52
CA THR A 253 7.50 -13.84 15.33
C THR A 253 7.68 -12.52 14.57
N PRO A 254 6.80 -11.52 14.80
CA PRO A 254 7.02 -10.18 14.24
C PRO A 254 8.30 -9.55 14.81
N VAL A 255 9.06 -8.86 13.96
CA VAL A 255 10.23 -8.08 14.39
C VAL A 255 9.83 -6.77 15.07
N ALA A 256 8.63 -6.27 14.78
CA ALA A 256 8.04 -5.11 15.43
C ALA A 256 6.50 -5.16 15.34
N GLU A 257 5.83 -4.50 16.26
CA GLU A 257 4.37 -4.29 16.21
C GLU A 257 3.98 -2.91 16.72
N CYS A 258 2.90 -2.36 16.16
CA CYS A 258 2.24 -1.18 16.70
C CYS A 258 0.72 -1.30 16.59
N ALA A 259 -0.01 -0.39 17.23
CA ALA A 259 -1.47 -0.34 17.20
C ALA A 259 -1.97 1.04 16.76
N ASN A 260 -2.91 1.04 15.81
CA ASN A 260 -3.63 2.22 15.35
C ASN A 260 -5.02 2.31 16.01
N PRO A 261 -5.59 3.52 16.19
CA PRO A 261 -6.92 3.75 16.77
C PRO A 261 -8.14 3.28 15.94
N GLY A 262 -8.08 2.10 15.33
CA GLY A 262 -9.14 1.56 14.48
C GLY A 262 -8.59 0.62 13.41
N ALA A 263 -9.48 -0.03 12.66
CA ALA A 263 -9.10 -0.94 11.59
C ALA A 263 -8.11 -0.28 10.62
N VAL A 264 -7.05 -1.00 10.26
CA VAL A 264 -6.13 -0.60 9.18
C VAL A 264 -6.59 -1.28 7.91
N HIS A 265 -7.01 -0.49 6.94
CA HIS A 265 -7.52 -1.00 5.66
C HIS A 265 -6.43 -1.13 4.60
N ALA A 266 -5.33 -0.36 4.74
CA ALA A 266 -4.27 -0.35 3.74
C ALA A 266 -2.88 -0.16 4.35
N LEU A 267 -1.90 -0.79 3.70
CA LEU A 267 -0.48 -0.68 3.98
C LEU A 267 0.28 -0.45 2.67
N ALA A 268 1.38 0.29 2.74
CA ALA A 268 2.35 0.40 1.66
C ALA A 268 3.77 0.54 2.22
N PHE A 269 4.79 0.16 1.44
CA PHE A 269 6.18 0.46 1.76
C PHE A 269 6.67 1.65 0.93
N VAL A 270 7.42 2.55 1.58
CA VAL A 270 8.18 3.63 0.94
C VAL A 270 9.59 3.56 1.51
N ASP A 271 10.53 3.04 0.74
CA ASP A 271 11.91 2.78 1.20
C ASP A 271 11.93 2.01 2.55
N ASP A 272 12.50 2.61 3.60
CA ASP A 272 12.58 2.06 4.96
C ASP A 272 11.39 2.46 5.85
N LEU A 273 10.26 2.82 5.24
CA LEU A 273 9.03 3.20 5.94
C LEU A 273 7.88 2.28 5.60
N VAL A 274 7.06 1.99 6.61
CA VAL A 274 5.73 1.39 6.45
C VAL A 274 4.71 2.51 6.56
N VAL A 275 3.87 2.68 5.54
CA VAL A 275 2.75 3.62 5.56
C VAL A 275 1.48 2.86 5.89
N SER A 276 0.76 3.29 6.92
CA SER A 276 -0.51 2.69 7.35
C SER A 276 -1.67 3.70 7.31
N ALA A 277 -2.86 3.21 6.97
CA ALA A 277 -4.09 4.01 6.96
C ALA A 277 -5.35 3.16 7.14
N GLY A 278 -6.42 3.78 7.63
CA GLY A 278 -7.68 3.07 7.82
C GLY A 278 -8.82 3.93 8.37
N ALA A 279 -9.60 3.34 9.26
CA ALA A 279 -10.88 3.87 9.75
C ALA A 279 -10.77 5.20 10.52
N ASP A 280 -9.60 5.49 11.09
CA ASP A 280 -9.37 6.73 11.85
C ASP A 280 -9.01 7.95 10.98
N GLY A 281 -8.93 7.75 9.67
CA GLY A 281 -8.66 8.81 8.68
C GLY A 281 -7.30 9.47 8.82
N ARG A 282 -6.32 8.76 9.38
CA ARG A 282 -4.94 9.24 9.53
C ARG A 282 -3.96 8.35 8.78
N LEU A 283 -3.19 8.97 7.90
CA LEU A 283 -2.02 8.37 7.27
C LEU A 283 -0.85 8.47 8.25
N ARG A 284 -0.14 7.36 8.48
CA ARG A 284 1.06 7.31 9.34
C ARG A 284 2.22 6.69 8.59
N ALA A 285 3.39 7.31 8.64
CA ALA A 285 4.65 6.72 8.21
C ALA A 285 5.41 6.23 9.44
N HIS A 286 5.77 4.96 9.42
CA HIS A 286 6.44 4.26 10.51
C HIS A 286 7.82 3.81 10.07
N ALA A 287 8.84 3.96 10.92
CA ALA A 287 10.15 3.37 10.67
C ALA A 287 10.04 1.84 10.55
N SER A 288 10.58 1.24 9.49
CA SER A 288 10.52 -0.23 9.31
C SER A 288 11.47 -1.00 10.24
N LYS A 289 12.18 -0.34 11.15
CA LYS A 289 13.04 -0.99 12.16
C LYS A 289 12.27 -1.40 13.41
N ASP A 290 11.27 -0.61 13.81
CA ASP A 290 10.58 -0.71 15.10
C ASP A 290 9.12 -0.22 15.08
N LEU A 291 8.59 0.16 13.89
CA LEU A 291 7.27 0.74 13.67
C LEU A 291 6.99 2.04 14.45
N THR A 292 8.03 2.76 14.90
CA THR A 292 7.88 4.10 15.48
C THR A 292 7.31 5.08 14.46
N VAL A 293 6.33 5.89 14.87
CA VAL A 293 5.70 6.88 13.98
C VAL A 293 6.68 8.04 13.76
N GLU A 294 7.15 8.21 12.53
CA GLU A 294 8.02 9.32 12.15
C GLU A 294 7.24 10.50 11.58
N ALA A 295 6.13 10.23 10.90
CA ALA A 295 5.24 11.27 10.37
C ALA A 295 3.78 10.84 10.38
N SER A 296 2.88 11.81 10.38
CA SER A 296 1.46 11.51 10.19
C SER A 296 0.69 12.70 9.61
N ALA A 297 -0.38 12.41 8.88
CA ALA A 297 -1.26 13.41 8.28
C ALA A 297 -2.73 12.97 8.37
N SER A 298 -3.63 13.91 8.62
CA SER A 298 -5.08 13.65 8.64
C SER A 298 -5.70 13.93 7.27
N VAL A 299 -6.65 13.06 6.88
CA VAL A 299 -7.39 13.12 5.62
C VAL A 299 -8.90 13.25 5.86
N LEU A 300 -9.30 13.56 7.10
CA LEU A 300 -10.68 13.73 7.62
C LEU A 300 -11.59 12.50 7.58
N ASN A 301 -11.45 11.60 6.59
CA ASN A 301 -12.33 10.45 6.37
C ASN A 301 -11.58 9.12 6.37
N SER A 302 -12.34 8.01 6.49
CA SER A 302 -11.78 6.66 6.39
C SER A 302 -11.01 6.48 5.08
N ILE A 303 -9.79 5.97 5.20
CA ILE A 303 -8.91 5.68 4.08
C ILE A 303 -9.04 4.18 3.80
N LEU A 304 -9.47 3.84 2.58
CA LEU A 304 -9.71 2.46 2.18
C LEU A 304 -8.52 1.87 1.42
N CYS A 305 -7.72 2.72 0.77
CA CYS A 305 -6.54 2.31 0.02
C CYS A 305 -5.36 3.27 0.20
N VAL A 306 -4.15 2.71 0.22
CA VAL A 306 -2.88 3.41 0.10
C VAL A 306 -1.98 2.63 -0.85
N LYS A 307 -1.41 3.29 -1.85
CA LYS A 307 -0.37 2.73 -2.72
C LYS A 307 0.81 3.68 -2.83
N ALA A 308 2.01 3.10 -2.91
CA ALA A 308 3.25 3.84 -3.07
C ALA A 308 3.93 3.55 -4.41
N GLU A 309 4.60 4.55 -4.96
CA GLU A 309 5.54 4.42 -6.07
C GLU A 309 6.75 5.34 -5.82
N GLY A 310 7.88 4.73 -5.49
CA GLY A 310 9.03 5.46 -4.96
C GLY A 310 8.62 6.26 -3.72
N SER A 311 8.93 7.56 -3.70
CA SER A 311 8.57 8.46 -2.60
C SER A 311 7.12 8.99 -2.67
N ARG A 312 6.36 8.66 -3.72
CA ARG A 312 4.97 9.12 -3.90
C ARG A 312 4.00 8.16 -3.23
N VAL A 313 2.98 8.70 -2.59
CA VAL A 313 1.91 7.92 -1.96
C VAL A 313 0.57 8.48 -2.43
N ALA A 314 -0.32 7.60 -2.87
CA ALA A 314 -1.72 7.90 -3.10
C ALA A 314 -2.54 7.28 -1.98
N SER A 315 -3.41 8.06 -1.36
CA SER A 315 -4.41 7.56 -0.41
C SER A 315 -5.80 7.87 -0.93
N ALA A 316 -6.70 6.90 -0.85
CA ALA A 316 -8.07 7.04 -1.34
C ALA A 316 -9.07 6.43 -0.36
N GLY A 317 -10.30 6.94 -0.36
CA GLY A 317 -11.35 6.47 0.53
C GLY A 317 -12.59 7.34 0.45
N GLY A 318 -13.30 7.44 1.55
CA GLY A 318 -14.58 8.14 1.65
C GLY A 318 -15.58 7.39 2.51
N THR A 319 -16.66 8.06 2.86
CA THR A 319 -17.75 7.44 3.65
C THR A 319 -18.91 7.02 2.76
N GLY A 320 -19.02 7.61 1.57
CA GLY A 320 -20.14 7.45 0.65
C GLY A 320 -21.40 8.20 1.09
N LYS A 321 -21.28 9.05 2.11
CA LYS A 321 -22.40 9.90 2.58
C LYS A 321 -22.42 11.25 1.87
N THR A 322 -21.25 11.76 1.46
CA THR A 322 -21.12 13.06 0.81
C THR A 322 -20.09 12.99 -0.32
N ILE A 323 -20.40 13.57 -1.48
CA ILE A 323 -19.47 13.60 -2.64
C ILE A 323 -18.11 14.20 -2.25
N SER A 324 -18.08 15.21 -1.38
CA SER A 324 -16.84 15.85 -0.93
C SER A 324 -15.93 14.94 -0.10
N ASP A 325 -16.46 13.84 0.47
CA ASP A 325 -15.66 12.87 1.22
C ASP A 325 -14.91 11.88 0.32
N ALA A 326 -15.39 11.71 -0.92
CA ALA A 326 -14.73 10.93 -1.94
C ALA A 326 -13.54 11.70 -2.53
N GLY A 327 -12.41 11.02 -2.70
CA GLY A 327 -11.26 11.62 -3.36
C GLY A 327 -9.97 10.84 -3.17
N ILE A 328 -8.98 11.24 -3.97
CA ILE A 328 -7.64 10.69 -3.94
C ILE A 328 -6.70 11.82 -3.54
N GLN A 329 -5.97 11.62 -2.46
CA GLN A 329 -4.96 12.56 -2.01
C GLN A 329 -3.58 12.02 -2.36
N LEU A 330 -2.79 12.84 -3.05
CA LEU A 330 -1.39 12.55 -3.37
C LEU A 330 -0.47 13.21 -2.35
N TRP A 331 0.56 12.47 -1.99
CA TRP A 331 1.55 12.83 -1.00
C TRP A 331 2.95 12.51 -1.50
N ARG A 332 3.93 13.24 -0.97
CA ARG A 332 5.34 12.90 -1.05
C ARG A 332 5.86 12.63 0.36
N VAL A 333 6.52 11.50 0.52
CA VAL A 333 7.36 11.23 1.68
C VAL A 333 8.70 11.91 1.44
N ALA A 334 9.11 12.79 2.35
CA ALA A 334 10.38 13.50 2.25
C ALA A 334 11.08 13.49 3.60
N VAL A 335 12.40 13.64 3.58
CA VAL A 335 13.22 13.88 4.77
C VAL A 335 13.65 15.33 4.74
N GLU A 336 13.19 16.12 5.71
CA GLU A 336 13.54 17.52 5.87
C GLU A 336 14.53 17.71 7.03
N GLY A 337 15.51 18.60 6.85
CA GLY A 337 16.59 18.79 7.82
C GLY A 337 17.72 17.77 7.64
N GLY A 338 18.95 18.24 7.71
CA GLY A 338 20.15 17.51 7.29
C GLY A 338 20.92 18.34 6.27
N GLU A 339 22.25 18.42 6.41
CA GLU A 339 23.07 19.08 5.39
C GLU A 339 22.80 18.39 4.04
N PRO A 340 22.62 19.15 2.94
CA PRO A 340 22.66 18.54 1.62
C PRO A 340 23.97 17.77 1.56
N ALA A 341 23.90 16.48 1.21
CA ALA A 341 25.10 15.67 1.03
C ALA A 341 26.05 16.50 0.15
N VAL A 342 27.14 16.98 0.75
CA VAL A 342 28.18 17.67 0.01
C VAL A 342 28.63 16.63 -0.99
N ALA A 343 28.22 16.81 -2.26
CA ALA A 343 28.79 16.06 -3.35
C ALA A 343 30.29 16.35 -3.24
N GLY A 344 31.05 15.38 -2.69
CA GLY A 344 32.49 15.45 -2.68
C GLY A 344 32.92 15.78 -4.11
N PRO A 345 33.95 16.63 -4.30
CA PRO A 345 34.36 17.06 -5.63
C PRO A 345 34.48 15.81 -6.49
N THR A 346 33.74 15.82 -7.60
CA THR A 346 33.83 14.78 -8.61
C THR A 346 35.26 14.79 -9.12
N GLU A 347 36.13 13.96 -8.53
CA GLU A 347 37.49 13.78 -9.02
C GLU A 347 37.37 13.37 -10.48
N THR A 348 37.78 14.27 -11.35
CA THR A 348 37.74 13.99 -12.77
C THR A 348 38.73 12.85 -13.05
N ARG A 349 38.42 12.00 -14.02
CA ARG A 349 39.29 10.89 -14.43
C ARG A 349 40.72 11.34 -14.81
N ALA A 350 40.92 12.64 -15.03
CA ALA A 350 42.20 13.29 -15.24
C ALA A 350 43.04 13.44 -13.96
N GLU A 351 42.44 13.66 -12.79
CA GLU A 351 43.16 13.85 -11.52
C GLU A 351 43.72 12.53 -10.96
N LYS A 352 43.03 11.40 -11.21
CA LYS A 352 43.55 10.06 -10.86
C LYS A 352 44.81 9.65 -11.62
N ARG A 353 45.10 10.26 -12.78
CA ARG A 353 46.30 9.93 -13.58
C ARG A 353 47.56 10.71 -13.19
N ARG A 354 47.45 11.69 -12.29
CA ARG A 354 48.60 12.50 -11.84
C ARG A 354 49.23 12.02 -10.53
N LYS A 355 48.67 10.97 -9.91
CA LYS A 355 49.12 10.35 -8.66
C LYS A 355 49.66 8.92 -8.84
N LEU A 356 50.02 8.54 -10.07
CA LEU A 356 50.68 7.26 -10.38
C LEU A 356 52.07 7.51 -10.95
#